data_AF-A0A7R9B8U3-F1
#
_entry.id   AF-A0A7R9B8U3-F1
#
_cell.length_a   1.000
_cell.length_b   1.000
_cell.length_c   1.000
_cell.angle_alpha   90.00
_cell.angle_beta   90.00
_cell.angle_gamma   90.00
#
_symmetry.space_group_name_H-M   'P 1'
#
loop_
_entity.id
_entity.type
_entity.pdbx_description
1 polymer ?
#
loop_
_entity_poly.entity_id
_entity_poly.type
_entity_poly.pdbx_seq_one_letter_code
_entity_poly.pdbx_strand_id
1 'polypeptide(L)'
;MSATAGKVITCRAAVAWEEKKPLSFENVEVAPPKAGEVRVKILSTGVCHTDAYTLDGLDPEGTFPCILGHEGGGIVESIGEGVTSVQPGDHVIPLYIPQCRECKFCKSPKTNVCGKIRLTQ
;
A
#
# COMPACT_ATOMS: atom_id res chain seq x y z
N MET A 1 17.33 -13.07 -7.18
CA MET A 1 16.57 -11.79 -7.27
C MET A 1 15.48 -11.95 -8.31
N SER A 2 14.29 -11.38 -8.08
CA SER A 2 13.19 -11.42 -9.05
C SER A 2 13.61 -10.84 -10.41
N ALA A 3 13.16 -11.43 -11.51
CA ALA A 3 13.49 -10.98 -12.88
C ALA A 3 13.03 -9.53 -13.17
N THR A 4 12.10 -9.03 -12.37
CA THR A 4 11.49 -7.70 -12.45
C THR A 4 12.08 -6.68 -11.47
N ALA A 5 13.06 -7.07 -10.63
CA ALA A 5 13.72 -6.15 -9.70
C ALA A 5 14.38 -4.98 -10.44
N GLY A 6 14.18 -3.75 -9.94
CA GLY A 6 14.72 -2.53 -10.54
C GLY A 6 14.04 -2.08 -11.84
N LYS A 7 12.97 -2.75 -12.28
CA LYS A 7 12.22 -2.44 -13.51
C LYS A 7 10.78 -2.05 -13.20
N VAL A 8 10.17 -1.26 -14.07
CA VAL A 8 8.72 -1.04 -14.07
C VAL A 8 8.02 -2.38 -14.35
N ILE A 9 6.91 -2.64 -13.65
CA ILE A 9 6.03 -3.78 -13.89
C ILE A 9 4.71 -3.26 -14.44
N THR A 10 4.25 -3.82 -15.56
CA THR A 10 2.88 -3.64 -16.03
C THR A 10 1.99 -4.73 -15.41
N CYS A 11 0.92 -4.35 -14.72
CA CYS A 11 -0.01 -5.30 -14.13
C CYS A 11 -1.45 -4.77 -14.13
N ARG A 12 -2.43 -5.65 -13.88
CA ARG A 12 -3.82 -5.23 -13.74
C ARG A 12 -4.08 -4.59 -12.38
N ALA A 13 -4.83 -3.50 -12.36
CA ALA A 13 -5.37 -2.87 -11.16
C ALA A 13 -6.83 -2.42 -11.39
N ALA A 14 -7.60 -2.32 -10.31
CA ALA A 14 -8.91 -1.67 -10.34
C ALA A 14 -8.72 -0.19 -9.97
N VAL A 15 -8.92 0.71 -10.93
CA VAL A 15 -8.69 2.14 -10.79
C VAL A 15 -10.02 2.86 -10.59
N ALA A 16 -10.09 3.66 -9.53
CA ALA A 16 -11.16 4.62 -9.33
C ALA A 16 -10.76 5.95 -9.99
N TRP A 17 -11.37 6.27 -11.13
CA TRP A 17 -11.06 7.49 -11.88
C TRP A 17 -11.72 8.73 -11.27
N GLU A 18 -12.93 8.57 -10.75
CA GLU A 18 -13.76 9.61 -10.14
C GLU A 18 -14.60 9.00 -9.02
N GLU A 19 -15.06 9.82 -8.08
CA GLU A 19 -16.02 9.40 -7.05
C GLU A 19 -17.33 8.89 -7.67
N LYS A 20 -17.98 7.93 -7.00
CA LYS A 20 -19.29 7.34 -7.35
C LYS A 20 -19.35 6.71 -8.75
N LYS A 21 -18.20 6.45 -9.38
CA LYS A 21 -18.11 5.71 -10.65
C LYS A 21 -17.69 4.26 -10.39
N PRO A 22 -18.11 3.30 -11.24
CA PRO A 22 -17.56 1.96 -11.22
C PRO A 22 -16.04 1.98 -11.40
N LEU A 23 -15.35 1.06 -10.74
CA LEU A 23 -13.91 0.85 -10.95
C LEU A 23 -13.64 0.35 -12.37
N SER A 24 -12.58 0.84 -13.00
CA SER A 24 -12.09 0.32 -14.28
C SER A 24 -10.91 -0.62 -14.07
N PHE A 25 -10.88 -1.75 -14.77
CA PHE A 25 -9.72 -2.66 -14.75
C PHE A 25 -8.71 -2.24 -15.81
N GLU A 26 -7.62 -1.63 -15.37
CA GLU A 26 -6.58 -1.07 -16.23
C GLU A 26 -5.28 -1.86 -16.12
N ASN A 27 -4.46 -1.79 -17.17
CA ASN A 27 -3.04 -2.11 -17.05
C ASN A 27 -2.31 -0.86 -16.57
N VAL A 28 -1.68 -0.94 -15.39
CA VAL A 28 -0.94 0.15 -14.77
C VAL A 28 0.54 -0.16 -14.72
N GLU A 29 1.36 0.88 -14.67
CA GLU A 29 2.81 0.79 -14.49
C GLU A 29 3.18 1.00 -13.01
N VAL A 30 3.75 -0.02 -12.39
CA VAL A 30 4.24 0.04 -11.01
C VAL A 30 5.76 0.22 -11.05
N ALA A 31 6.22 1.40 -10.61
CA ALA A 31 7.64 1.71 -10.50
C ALA A 31 8.38 0.74 -9.56
N PRO A 32 9.71 0.57 -9.71
CA PRO A 32 10.52 -0.13 -8.71
C PRO A 32 10.52 0.63 -7.37
N PRO A 33 10.68 -0.08 -6.23
CA PRO A 33 10.71 0.55 -4.92
C PRO A 33 11.96 1.43 -4.74
N LYS A 34 11.79 2.62 -4.17
CA LYS A 34 12.86 3.54 -3.74
C LYS A 34 13.42 3.14 -2.37
N ALA A 35 14.39 3.90 -1.87
CA ALA A 35 14.94 3.70 -0.52
C ALA A 35 13.83 3.63 0.55
N GLY A 36 13.86 2.59 1.37
CA GLY A 36 12.85 2.33 2.43
C GLY A 36 11.51 1.77 1.95
N GLU A 37 11.31 1.57 0.64
CA GLU A 37 10.05 1.05 0.07
C GLU A 37 10.15 -0.46 -0.21
N VAL A 38 8.99 -1.12 -0.24
CA VAL A 38 8.84 -2.54 -0.55
C VAL A 38 7.80 -2.70 -1.65
N ARG A 39 8.11 -3.45 -2.71
CA ARG A 39 7.13 -3.81 -3.73
C ARG A 39 6.62 -5.22 -3.48
N VAL A 40 5.30 -5.36 -3.36
CA VAL A 40 4.62 -6.60 -2.99
C VAL A 40 3.74 -7.07 -4.14
N LYS A 41 3.85 -8.35 -4.49
CA LYS A 41 2.88 -9.03 -5.35
C LYS A 41 1.68 -9.42 -4.49
N ILE A 42 0.60 -8.66 -4.60
CA ILE A 42 -0.66 -8.97 -3.93
C ILE A 42 -1.24 -10.26 -4.52
N LEU A 43 -1.54 -11.23 -3.67
CA LEU A 43 -2.13 -12.51 -4.06
C LEU A 43 -3.63 -12.53 -3.80
N SER A 44 -4.07 -11.86 -2.74
CA SER A 44 -5.47 -11.74 -2.37
C SER A 44 -5.69 -10.43 -1.63
N THR A 45 -6.82 -9.78 -1.91
CA THR A 45 -7.27 -8.57 -1.22
C THR A 45 -8.77 -8.67 -0.96
N GLY A 46 -9.20 -8.30 0.23
CA GLY A 46 -10.58 -8.04 0.59
C GLY A 46 -11.01 -6.65 0.13
N VAL A 47 -12.31 -6.41 0.28
CA VAL A 47 -12.96 -5.10 0.12
C VAL A 47 -13.83 -4.90 1.33
N CYS A 48 -13.70 -3.75 1.99
CA CYS A 48 -14.54 -3.40 3.13
C CYS A 48 -15.21 -2.04 2.92
N HIS A 49 -16.01 -1.62 3.91
CA HIS A 49 -16.78 -0.39 3.79
C HIS A 49 -15.89 0.87 3.70
N THR A 50 -14.66 0.85 4.23
CA THR A 50 -13.73 1.99 4.10
C THR A 50 -13.38 2.26 2.64
N ASP A 51 -13.17 1.21 1.82
CA ASP A 51 -12.91 1.38 0.39
C ASP A 51 -14.11 2.02 -0.32
N ALA A 52 -15.32 1.56 0.03
CA ALA A 52 -16.57 2.10 -0.51
C ALA A 52 -16.79 3.56 -0.06
N TYR A 53 -16.48 3.90 1.19
CA TYR A 53 -16.65 5.24 1.74
C TYR A 53 -15.80 6.26 1.00
N THR A 54 -14.54 5.93 0.69
CA THR A 54 -13.69 6.76 -0.18
C THR A 54 -14.23 6.81 -1.60
N LEU A 55 -14.60 5.67 -2.20
CA LEU A 55 -15.17 5.63 -3.56
C LEU A 55 -16.45 6.46 -3.70
N ASP A 56 -17.29 6.50 -2.67
CA ASP A 56 -18.53 7.27 -2.62
C ASP A 56 -18.31 8.79 -2.45
N GLY A 57 -17.05 9.25 -2.40
CA GLY A 57 -16.71 10.67 -2.26
C GLY A 57 -17.06 11.25 -0.89
N LEU A 58 -17.22 10.39 0.13
CA LEU A 58 -17.54 10.80 1.50
C LEU A 58 -16.29 11.01 2.36
N ASP A 59 -15.15 10.54 1.87
CA ASP A 59 -13.84 10.71 2.50
C ASP A 59 -13.23 12.07 2.13
N PRO A 60 -13.06 12.99 3.09
CA PRO A 60 -12.43 14.29 2.83
C PRO A 60 -10.95 14.19 2.43
N GLU A 61 -10.29 13.04 2.68
CA GLU A 61 -8.92 12.76 2.25
C GLU A 61 -8.87 12.06 0.88
N GLY A 62 -10.04 11.66 0.34
CA GLY A 62 -10.18 10.99 -0.94
C GLY A 62 -9.59 11.81 -2.09
N THR A 63 -8.62 11.24 -2.79
CA THR A 63 -7.97 11.86 -3.96
C THR A 63 -8.09 10.92 -5.16
N PHE A 64 -8.59 11.44 -6.28
CA PHE A 64 -8.78 10.67 -7.52
C PHE A 64 -7.91 11.22 -8.65
N PRO A 65 -7.40 10.37 -9.57
CA PRO A 65 -7.58 8.92 -9.62
C PRO A 65 -6.77 8.17 -8.56
N CYS A 66 -7.31 7.06 -8.05
CA CYS A 66 -6.62 6.21 -7.08
C CYS A 66 -6.87 4.72 -7.27
N ILE A 67 -6.02 3.90 -6.66
CA ILE A 67 -6.22 2.46 -6.48
C ILE A 67 -6.50 2.26 -4.99
N LEU A 68 -7.71 1.80 -4.67
CA LEU A 68 -8.18 1.53 -3.31
C LEU A 68 -7.65 0.17 -2.80
N GLY A 69 -8.13 -0.26 -1.63
CA GLY A 69 -7.79 -1.55 -1.03
C GLY A 69 -6.72 -1.43 0.06
N HIS A 70 -7.01 -2.00 1.21
CA HIS A 70 -6.14 -1.95 2.39
C HIS A 70 -6.17 -3.24 3.24
N GLU A 71 -6.82 -4.29 2.74
CA GLU A 71 -6.95 -5.58 3.40
C GLU A 71 -6.41 -6.69 2.49
N GLY A 72 -5.11 -7.00 2.56
CA GLY A 72 -4.53 -7.97 1.62
C GLY A 72 -3.28 -8.66 2.11
N GLY A 73 -2.95 -9.75 1.42
CA GLY A 73 -1.74 -10.54 1.64
C GLY A 73 -1.02 -10.78 0.33
N GLY A 74 0.31 -10.80 0.39
CA GLY A 74 1.13 -10.96 -0.79
C GLY A 74 2.51 -11.52 -0.50
N ILE A 75 3.32 -11.55 -1.54
CA ILE A 75 4.72 -11.97 -1.48
C ILE A 75 5.59 -10.77 -1.86
N VAL A 76 6.64 -10.50 -1.10
CA VAL A 76 7.62 -9.46 -1.43
C VAL A 76 8.27 -9.80 -2.77
N GLU A 77 8.14 -8.90 -3.74
CA GLU A 77 8.73 -9.06 -5.07
C GLU A 77 10.14 -8.47 -5.11
N SER A 78 10.29 -7.24 -4.60
CA SER A 78 11.59 -6.56 -4.45
C SER A 78 11.55 -5.55 -3.30
N ILE A 79 12.74 -5.19 -2.83
CA ILE A 79 12.94 -4.20 -1.77
C ILE A 79 13.83 -3.07 -2.30
N GLY A 80 13.61 -1.87 -1.79
CA GLY A 80 14.49 -0.74 -2.05
C GLY A 80 15.68 -0.67 -1.08
N GLU A 81 16.56 0.30 -1.33
CA GLU A 81 17.76 0.52 -0.51
C GLU A 81 17.42 0.71 0.98
N GLY A 82 18.23 0.13 1.86
CA GLY A 82 18.09 0.28 3.32
C GLY A 82 16.99 -0.55 3.98
N VAL A 83 16.14 -1.23 3.21
CA VAL A 83 15.16 -2.18 3.77
C VAL A 83 15.89 -3.43 4.27
N THR A 84 15.70 -3.74 5.55
CA THR A 84 16.29 -4.92 6.22
C THR A 84 15.26 -5.78 6.94
N SER A 85 14.01 -5.31 7.04
CA SER A 85 12.95 -5.97 7.81
C SER A 85 12.26 -7.12 7.07
N VAL A 86 12.40 -7.18 5.75
CA VAL A 86 11.85 -8.21 4.85
C VAL A 86 12.78 -8.38 3.64
N GLN A 87 12.62 -9.49 2.92
CA GLN A 87 13.37 -9.79 1.70
C GLN A 87 12.46 -10.40 0.61
N PRO A 88 12.89 -10.41 -0.68
CA PRO A 88 12.12 -11.04 -1.75
C PRO A 88 11.76 -12.50 -1.44
N GLY A 89 10.50 -12.86 -1.63
CA GLY A 89 9.94 -14.18 -1.30
C GLY A 89 9.20 -14.25 0.03
N ASP A 90 9.38 -13.28 0.93
CA ASP A 90 8.66 -13.25 2.19
C ASP A 90 7.16 -13.04 1.98
N HIS A 91 6.35 -13.73 2.78
CA HIS A 91 4.89 -13.51 2.82
C HIS A 91 4.60 -12.35 3.77
N VAL A 92 3.82 -11.37 3.30
CA VAL A 92 3.57 -10.11 4.03
C VAL A 92 2.12 -9.68 3.94
N ILE A 93 1.68 -8.94 4.95
CA ILE A 93 0.42 -8.21 5.00
C ILE A 93 0.79 -6.71 5.04
N PRO A 94 0.45 -5.92 4.00
CA PRO A 94 0.60 -4.46 4.05
C PRO A 94 -0.31 -3.89 5.14
N LEU A 95 0.20 -2.96 5.94
CA LEU A 95 -0.53 -2.36 7.05
C LEU A 95 -0.77 -0.88 6.77
N TYR A 96 -2.04 -0.45 6.82
CA TYR A 96 -2.39 0.98 6.73
C TYR A 96 -1.96 1.76 7.97
N ILE A 97 -1.72 1.10 9.11
CA ILE A 97 -1.09 1.69 10.30
C ILE A 97 0.38 1.24 10.37
N PRO A 98 1.37 2.15 10.23
CA PRO A 98 2.78 1.80 10.28
C PRO A 98 3.24 1.58 11.73
N GLN A 99 4.43 1.00 11.90
CA GLN A 99 5.05 0.81 13.20
C GLN A 99 6.55 1.14 13.12
N CYS A 100 6.93 2.41 13.25
CA CYS A 100 8.33 2.83 13.06
C CYS A 100 9.25 2.48 14.24
N ARG A 101 8.70 2.15 15.42
CA ARG A 101 9.44 1.80 16.67
C ARG A 101 10.32 2.91 17.26
N GLU A 102 10.48 4.03 16.57
CA GLU A 102 11.35 5.14 16.98
C GLU A 102 10.58 6.34 17.56
N CYS A 103 9.33 6.56 17.13
CA CYS A 103 8.53 7.72 17.58
C CYS A 103 8.01 7.56 19.01
N LYS A 104 7.64 8.69 19.65
CA LYS A 104 7.11 8.71 21.02
C LYS A 104 5.90 7.78 21.23
N PHE A 105 5.08 7.60 20.20
CA PHE A 105 3.89 6.77 20.28
C PHE A 105 4.23 5.28 20.21
N CYS A 106 5.08 4.84 19.27
CA CYS A 106 5.51 3.44 19.20
C CYS A 106 6.31 2.99 20.43
N LYS A 107 6.98 3.91 21.13
CA LYS A 107 7.67 3.63 22.39
C LYS A 107 6.73 3.54 23.59
N SER A 108 5.47 3.96 23.44
CA SER A 108 4.46 3.89 24.49
C SER A 108 3.69 2.58 24.40
N PRO A 109 3.52 1.82 25.51
CA PRO A 109 2.70 0.61 25.50
C PRO A 109 1.19 0.89 25.47
N LYS A 110 0.78 2.16 25.48
CA LYS A 110 -0.63 2.58 25.60
C LYS A 110 -1.33 2.83 24.27
N THR A 111 -0.62 2.72 23.15
CA THR A 111 -1.18 3.03 21.82
C THR A 111 -0.46 2.25 20.74
N ASN A 112 -1.16 1.98 19.64
CA ASN A 112 -0.61 1.45 18.40
C ASN A 112 -0.46 2.52 17.30
N VAL A 113 -0.88 3.76 17.56
CA VAL A 113 -0.84 4.84 16.56
C VAL A 113 0.60 5.30 16.35
N CYS A 114 1.11 5.18 15.13
CA CYS A 114 2.46 5.64 14.80
C CYS A 114 2.45 7.06 14.22
N GLY A 115 3.32 7.93 14.73
CA GLY A 115 3.39 9.33 14.28
C GLY A 115 4.07 9.55 12.91
N LYS A 116 4.63 8.50 12.30
CA LYS A 116 5.31 8.60 10.99
C LYS A 116 4.33 8.83 9.83
N ILE A 117 3.03 8.72 10.08
CA ILE A 117 1.97 8.75 9.06
C ILE A 117 1.57 10.16 8.57
N ARG A 118 2.13 11.24 9.13
CA ARG A 118 1.55 12.58 8.96
C ARG A 118 2.13 13.37 7.79
N LEU A 119 1.57 13.13 6.60
CA LEU A 119 1.47 14.19 5.58
C LEU A 119 0.04 14.36 5.05
N THR A 120 -0.77 13.30 5.02
CA THR A 120 -2.13 13.34 4.45
C THR A 120 -3.18 12.52 5.23
N GLN A 121 -2.88 12.10 6.47
CA GLN A 121 -3.79 11.46 7.44
C GLN A 121 -3.65 12.14 8.83
#